data_AF-A0A0G1AZZ8-F1
#
_entry.id   AF-A0A0G1AZZ8-F1
#
_cell.length_a   1.000
_cell.length_b   1.000
_cell.length_c   1.000
_cell.angle_alpha   90.00
_cell.angle_beta   90.00
_cell.angle_gamma   90.00
#
_symmetry.space_group_name_H-M   'P 1'
#
loop_
_entity.id
_entity.type
_entity.pdbx_description
1 polymer ?
#
loop_
_entity_poly.entity_id
_entity_poly.type
_entity_poly.pdbx_seq_one_letter_code
_entity_poly.pdbx_strand_id
1 'polypeptide(L)'
;MTPKLTTPVIFLFWKRPETTVRVLEKIREAKPRELFLVADGPRDEREKILCAKTRKLVEKMIDWDCQIYKNYSDINLGCRARVSSGIDWAFEQTERAIILEDDCLPHPDFFSYCQELLEKYKDNERVMHISGTNTQEGNKNFQCAASYYFSQIAQIWGWATWKRAWQSYDVNIKNWPQIKESEQWKRALPNYAVREYWTKLMEEMYQNKNPRKNTWDAQWFYAVLTNNGLAITGGQL
;
A
#
# COMPACT_ATOMS: atom_id res chain seq x y z
N MET A 1 -13.92 -21.07 -13.17
CA MET A 1 -14.19 -20.60 -11.79
C MET A 1 -12.96 -19.84 -11.33
N THR A 2 -13.08 -18.56 -11.02
CA THR A 2 -11.98 -17.79 -10.43
C THR A 2 -11.61 -18.43 -9.08
N PRO A 3 -10.33 -18.74 -8.81
CA PRO A 3 -9.93 -19.36 -7.56
C PRO A 3 -10.40 -18.51 -6.37
N LYS A 4 -10.88 -19.16 -5.30
CA LYS A 4 -11.25 -18.47 -4.06
C LYS A 4 -10.04 -17.68 -3.54
N LEU A 5 -10.24 -16.42 -3.15
CA LEU A 5 -9.18 -15.59 -2.58
C LEU A 5 -8.81 -16.10 -1.18
N THR A 6 -7.59 -16.61 -1.06
CA THR A 6 -6.96 -17.04 0.21
C THR A 6 -6.00 -16.00 0.77
N THR A 7 -5.50 -15.08 -0.06
CA THR A 7 -4.65 -13.99 0.41
C THR A 7 -5.44 -13.01 1.29
N PRO A 8 -4.96 -12.69 2.50
CA PRO A 8 -5.61 -11.70 3.34
C PRO A 8 -5.63 -10.30 2.73
N VAL A 9 -6.68 -9.53 3.06
CA VAL A 9 -6.82 -8.13 2.63
C VAL A 9 -6.69 -7.21 3.84
N ILE A 10 -5.84 -6.20 3.76
CA ILE A 10 -5.80 -5.06 4.67
C ILE A 10 -6.60 -3.94 4.02
N PHE A 11 -7.70 -3.55 4.68
CA PHE A 11 -8.54 -2.45 4.25
C PHE A 11 -8.36 -1.27 5.21
N LEU A 12 -7.73 -0.22 4.70
CA LEU A 12 -7.43 1.03 5.38
C LEU A 12 -8.52 2.05 5.05
N PHE A 13 -9.20 2.58 6.06
CA PHE A 13 -10.28 3.55 5.83
C PHE A 13 -10.40 4.56 6.96
N TRP A 14 -11.22 5.60 6.76
CA TRP A 14 -11.47 6.58 7.81
C TRP A 14 -12.94 6.96 7.93
N LYS A 15 -13.31 8.12 7.39
CA LYS A 15 -14.59 8.80 7.64
C LYS A 15 -15.38 9.08 6.36
N ARG A 16 -15.04 8.41 5.26
CA ARG A 16 -15.64 8.58 3.93
C ARG A 16 -16.58 7.42 3.61
N PRO A 17 -17.80 7.39 4.16
CA PRO A 17 -18.66 6.23 4.05
C PRO A 17 -18.98 5.87 2.59
N GLU A 18 -19.15 6.84 1.69
CA GLU A 18 -19.52 6.55 0.30
C GLU A 18 -18.39 5.83 -0.45
N THR A 19 -17.15 6.33 -0.37
CA THR A 19 -16.02 5.71 -1.09
C THR A 19 -15.59 4.41 -0.43
N THR A 20 -15.59 4.36 0.91
CA THR A 20 -15.31 3.14 1.69
C THR A 20 -16.23 1.99 1.27
N VAL A 21 -17.53 2.26 1.17
CA VAL A 21 -18.52 1.25 0.75
C VAL A 21 -18.22 0.73 -0.66
N ARG A 22 -17.91 1.61 -1.61
CA ARG A 22 -17.61 1.21 -3.00
C ARG A 22 -16.38 0.30 -3.10
N VAL A 23 -15.33 0.60 -2.35
CA VAL A 23 -14.14 -0.27 -2.31
C VAL A 23 -14.47 -1.60 -1.62
N LEU A 24 -15.20 -1.56 -0.50
CA LEU A 24 -15.61 -2.75 0.22
C LEU A 24 -16.53 -3.66 -0.60
N GLU A 25 -17.38 -3.12 -1.48
CA GLU A 25 -18.18 -3.92 -2.41
C GLU A 25 -17.28 -4.81 -3.28
N LYS A 26 -16.15 -4.29 -3.76
CA LYS A 26 -15.18 -5.09 -4.54
C LYS A 26 -14.44 -6.12 -3.70
N ILE A 27 -14.11 -5.78 -2.44
CA ILE A 27 -13.56 -6.76 -1.49
C ILE A 27 -14.58 -7.87 -1.19
N ARG A 28 -15.86 -7.50 -1.01
CA ARG A 28 -16.98 -8.42 -0.78
C ARG A 28 -17.26 -9.33 -1.97
N GLU A 29 -17.11 -8.85 -3.20
CA GLU A 29 -17.16 -9.69 -4.41
C GLU A 29 -16.04 -10.75 -4.40
N ALA A 30 -14.83 -10.37 -3.98
CA ALA A 30 -13.66 -11.26 -3.91
C ALA A 30 -13.69 -12.27 -2.74
N LYS A 31 -14.46 -11.97 -1.67
CA LYS A 31 -14.68 -12.83 -0.49
C LYS A 31 -13.37 -13.38 0.13
N PRO A 32 -12.43 -12.53 0.56
CA PRO A 32 -11.22 -13.00 1.25
C PRO A 32 -11.59 -13.76 2.52
N ARG A 33 -10.80 -14.78 2.86
CA ARG A 33 -10.97 -15.54 4.12
C ARG A 33 -10.61 -14.71 5.35
N GLU A 34 -9.68 -13.77 5.22
CA GLU A 34 -9.18 -12.93 6.30
C GLU A 34 -9.22 -11.47 5.85
N LEU A 35 -9.80 -10.62 6.70
CA LEU A 35 -9.93 -9.18 6.44
C LEU A 35 -9.46 -8.39 7.66
N PHE A 36 -8.42 -7.59 7.46
CA PHE A 36 -7.88 -6.66 8.44
C PHE A 36 -8.50 -5.28 8.22
N LEU A 37 -9.39 -4.87 9.12
CA LEU A 37 -10.05 -3.58 9.10
C LEU A 37 -9.27 -2.58 9.94
N VAL A 38 -8.62 -1.64 9.28
CA VAL A 38 -7.81 -0.59 9.92
C VAL A 38 -8.47 0.75 9.69
N ALA A 39 -8.95 1.38 10.77
CA ALA A 39 -9.59 2.68 10.70
C ALA A 39 -8.85 3.75 11.51
N ASP A 40 -8.73 4.96 10.97
CA ASP A 40 -8.30 6.12 11.76
C ASP A 40 -9.45 6.63 12.67
N GLY A 41 -9.08 7.44 13.67
CA GLY A 41 -10.01 8.06 14.59
C GLY A 41 -10.44 9.48 14.18
N PRO A 42 -11.48 10.02 14.82
CA PRO A 42 -11.96 11.37 14.58
C PRO A 42 -11.03 12.44 15.17
N ARG A 43 -11.08 13.65 14.59
CA ARG A 43 -10.46 14.87 15.17
C ARG A 43 -11.41 15.66 16.04
N ASP A 44 -12.72 15.51 15.81
CA ASP A 44 -13.78 16.26 16.47
C ASP A 44 -15.09 15.44 16.51
N GLU A 45 -16.11 15.97 17.18
CA GLU A 45 -17.41 15.29 17.33
C GLU A 45 -18.16 15.09 15.99
N ARG A 46 -17.95 15.96 14.99
CA ARG A 46 -18.56 15.77 13.66
C ARG A 46 -17.94 14.56 12.98
N GLU A 47 -16.62 14.45 13.00
CA GLU A 47 -15.90 13.32 12.43
C GLU A 47 -16.17 12.03 13.20
N LYS A 48 -16.44 12.09 14.51
CA LYS A 48 -16.82 10.93 15.32
C LYS A 48 -18.08 10.27 14.80
N ILE A 49 -19.09 11.07 14.42
CA ILE A 49 -20.32 10.57 13.78
C ILE A 49 -20.00 9.88 12.45
N LEU A 50 -19.15 10.49 11.61
CA LEU A 50 -18.77 9.92 10.32
C LEU A 50 -17.93 8.63 10.45
N CYS A 51 -16.98 8.58 11.39
CA CYS A 51 -16.18 7.40 11.68
C CYS A 51 -17.08 6.25 12.18
N ALA A 52 -17.97 6.54 13.13
CA ALA A 52 -18.92 5.54 13.65
C ALA A 52 -19.85 5.01 12.54
N LYS A 53 -20.38 5.91 11.69
CA LYS A 53 -21.18 5.52 10.52
C LYS A 53 -20.38 4.63 9.57
N THR A 54 -19.15 5.01 9.24
CA THR A 54 -18.29 4.29 8.29
C THR A 54 -17.95 2.89 8.82
N ARG A 55 -17.47 2.78 10.07
CA ARG A 55 -17.17 1.50 10.73
C ARG A 55 -18.39 0.57 10.76
N LYS A 56 -19.56 1.11 11.15
CA LYS A 56 -20.81 0.33 11.18
C LYS A 56 -21.23 -0.18 9.80
N LEU A 57 -21.08 0.64 8.76
CA LEU A 57 -21.39 0.23 7.38
C LEU A 57 -20.45 -0.88 6.91
N VAL A 58 -19.15 -0.73 7.16
CA VAL A 58 -18.14 -1.74 6.81
C VAL A 58 -18.49 -3.09 7.44
N GLU A 59 -18.73 -3.10 8.74
CA GLU A 59 -19.03 -4.34 9.46
C GLU A 59 -20.34 -5.00 9.02
N LYS A 60 -21.38 -4.19 8.73
CA LYS A 60 -22.68 -4.71 8.26
C LYS A 60 -22.58 -5.38 6.88
N MET A 61 -21.64 -4.94 6.05
CA MET A 61 -21.49 -5.45 4.68
C MET A 61 -20.69 -6.75 4.60
N ILE A 62 -20.05 -7.16 5.69
CA ILE A 62 -19.29 -8.42 5.72
C ILE A 62 -20.26 -9.56 6.05
N ASP A 63 -20.78 -10.19 4.99
CA ASP A 63 -21.83 -11.21 5.05
C ASP A 63 -21.39 -12.56 4.45
N TRP A 64 -20.09 -12.81 4.39
CA TRP A 64 -19.49 -14.08 3.97
C TRP A 64 -18.62 -14.67 5.08
N ASP A 65 -18.26 -15.95 4.94
CA ASP A 65 -17.33 -16.64 5.84
C ASP A 65 -15.94 -15.97 5.79
N CYS A 66 -15.69 -15.11 6.77
CA CYS A 66 -14.55 -14.21 6.85
C CYS A 66 -14.11 -14.04 8.30
N GLN A 67 -12.83 -14.29 8.57
CA GLN A 67 -12.21 -13.92 9.82
C GLN A 67 -11.85 -12.43 9.80
N ILE A 68 -12.46 -11.66 10.70
CA ILE A 68 -12.31 -10.21 10.77
C ILE A 68 -11.38 -9.84 11.91
N TYR A 69 -10.34 -9.08 11.58
CA TYR A 69 -9.45 -8.44 12.55
C TYR A 69 -9.69 -6.95 12.53
N LYS A 70 -9.88 -6.31 13.69
CA LYS A 70 -10.20 -4.88 13.77
C LYS A 70 -9.12 -4.13 14.54
N ASN A 71 -8.61 -3.06 13.94
CA ASN A 71 -7.74 -2.11 14.60
C ASN A 71 -8.26 -0.70 14.30
N TYR A 72 -9.06 -0.16 15.21
CA TYR A 72 -9.65 1.17 15.08
C TYR A 72 -9.02 2.11 16.10
N SER A 73 -8.56 3.26 15.65
CA SER A 73 -8.05 4.29 16.54
C SER A 73 -9.20 5.14 17.11
N ASP A 74 -9.13 5.48 18.40
CA ASP A 74 -10.08 6.40 19.04
C ASP A 74 -9.74 7.87 18.77
N ILE A 75 -8.51 8.15 18.36
CA ILE A 75 -8.01 9.49 18.01
C ILE A 75 -7.51 9.52 16.56
N ASN A 76 -7.51 10.69 15.93
CA ASN A 76 -6.90 10.83 14.62
C ASN A 76 -5.36 10.77 14.72
N LEU A 77 -4.76 9.70 14.18
CA LEU A 77 -3.32 9.55 14.07
C LEU A 77 -2.77 10.17 12.77
N GLY A 78 -3.64 10.35 11.77
CA GLY A 78 -3.29 10.90 10.46
C GLY A 78 -2.64 9.86 9.55
N CYS A 79 -2.58 10.16 8.25
CA CYS A 79 -2.22 9.21 7.19
C CYS A 79 -0.87 8.51 7.44
N ARG A 80 0.22 9.27 7.66
CA ARG A 80 1.55 8.70 7.93
C ARG A 80 1.56 7.64 9.03
N ALA A 81 1.08 8.00 10.22
CA ALA A 81 1.15 7.14 11.39
C ALA A 81 0.09 6.05 11.34
N ARG A 82 -1.13 6.37 10.90
CA ARG A 82 -2.22 5.40 10.89
C ARG A 82 -2.02 4.28 9.90
N VAL A 83 -1.64 4.62 8.66
CA VAL A 83 -1.47 3.61 7.62
C VAL A 83 -0.32 2.68 7.97
N SER A 84 0.86 3.24 8.28
CA SER A 84 2.02 2.41 8.62
C SER A 84 1.78 1.52 9.85
N SER A 85 1.29 2.07 10.96
CA SER A 85 0.99 1.27 12.17
C SER A 85 -0.10 0.22 11.94
N GLY A 86 -1.05 0.48 11.05
CA GLY A 86 -2.07 -0.49 10.66
C GLY A 86 -1.49 -1.66 9.85
N ILE A 87 -0.56 -1.37 8.93
CA ILE A 87 0.15 -2.37 8.15
C ILE A 87 1.09 -3.17 9.06
N ASP A 88 1.83 -2.52 9.96
CA ASP A 88 2.69 -3.17 10.97
C ASP A 88 1.88 -4.19 11.78
N TRP A 89 0.77 -3.73 12.38
CA TRP A 89 -0.13 -4.57 13.17
C TRP A 89 -0.66 -5.76 12.36
N ALA A 90 -1.08 -5.56 11.10
CA ALA A 90 -1.56 -6.66 10.28
C ALA A 90 -0.46 -7.69 10.00
N PHE A 91 0.78 -7.25 9.72
CA PHE A 91 1.91 -8.15 9.48
C PHE A 91 2.46 -8.85 10.74
N GLU A 92 2.03 -8.46 11.93
CA GLU A 92 2.21 -9.31 13.13
C GLU A 92 1.41 -10.62 13.03
N GLN A 93 0.38 -10.66 12.18
CA GLN A 93 -0.62 -11.73 12.12
C GLN A 93 -0.63 -12.48 10.77
N THR A 94 -0.16 -11.85 9.69
CA THR A 94 -0.04 -12.48 8.35
C THR A 94 1.35 -12.28 7.75
N GLU A 95 1.74 -13.16 6.84
CA GLU A 95 3.02 -13.12 6.13
C GLU A 95 2.94 -12.36 4.79
N ARG A 96 1.72 -12.10 4.30
CA ARG A 96 1.46 -11.36 3.05
C ARG A 96 0.05 -10.80 3.01
N ALA A 97 -0.16 -9.73 2.28
CA ALA A 97 -1.47 -9.13 2.14
C ALA A 97 -1.64 -8.33 0.84
N ILE A 98 -2.90 -8.23 0.41
CA ILE A 98 -3.39 -7.18 -0.51
C ILE A 98 -3.78 -5.98 0.36
N ILE A 99 -3.43 -4.76 -0.06
CA ILE A 99 -3.62 -3.53 0.70
C ILE A 99 -4.43 -2.56 -0.15
N LEU A 100 -5.57 -2.12 0.39
CA LEU A 100 -6.50 -1.18 -0.25
C LEU A 100 -6.86 -0.05 0.71
N GLU A 101 -6.86 1.18 0.21
CA GLU A 101 -7.37 2.36 0.90
C GLU A 101 -8.83 2.67 0.49
N ASP A 102 -9.54 3.48 1.27
CA ASP A 102 -10.95 3.84 1.03
C ASP A 102 -11.22 4.65 -0.25
N ASP A 103 -10.16 5.03 -0.98
CA ASP A 103 -10.17 5.70 -2.27
C ASP A 103 -9.43 4.93 -3.38
N CYS A 104 -9.05 3.67 -3.14
CA CYS A 104 -8.49 2.77 -4.14
C CYS A 104 -9.56 1.77 -4.61
N LEU A 105 -10.26 2.04 -5.71
CA LEU A 105 -11.29 1.14 -6.27
C LEU A 105 -10.65 0.07 -7.18
N PRO A 106 -10.55 -1.21 -6.75
CA PRO A 106 -9.87 -2.22 -7.54
C PRO A 106 -10.77 -2.78 -8.67
N HIS A 107 -10.15 -3.14 -9.79
CA HIS A 107 -10.77 -4.03 -10.77
C HIS A 107 -10.90 -5.45 -10.18
N PRO A 108 -11.94 -6.26 -10.51
CA PRO A 108 -12.06 -7.62 -9.98
C PRO A 108 -10.83 -8.52 -10.20
N ASP A 109 -10.15 -8.37 -11.33
CA ASP A 109 -8.94 -9.15 -11.65
C ASP A 109 -7.73 -8.79 -10.79
N PHE A 110 -7.76 -7.65 -10.08
CA PHE A 110 -6.68 -7.24 -9.19
C PHE A 110 -6.41 -8.27 -8.09
N PHE A 111 -7.46 -8.91 -7.56
CA PHE A 111 -7.33 -9.86 -6.47
C PHE A 111 -6.62 -11.16 -6.88
N SER A 112 -7.02 -11.74 -8.03
CA SER A 112 -6.37 -12.94 -8.57
C SER A 112 -4.94 -12.64 -9.03
N TYR A 113 -4.73 -11.48 -9.68
CA TYR A 113 -3.41 -10.99 -10.05
C TYR A 113 -2.46 -10.91 -8.85
N CYS A 114 -2.88 -10.24 -7.77
CA CYS A 114 -2.07 -10.14 -6.56
C CYS A 114 -1.85 -11.51 -5.90
N GLN A 115 -2.88 -12.36 -5.79
CA GLN A 115 -2.74 -13.68 -5.19
C GLN A 115 -1.73 -14.56 -5.94
N GLU A 116 -1.82 -14.60 -7.26
CA GLU A 116 -0.91 -15.39 -8.10
C GLU A 116 0.54 -14.91 -7.95
N LEU A 117 0.76 -13.60 -8.03
CA LEU A 117 2.11 -13.03 -7.96
C LEU A 117 2.72 -13.11 -6.56
N LEU A 118 1.90 -12.97 -5.52
CA LEU A 118 2.32 -13.17 -4.14
C LEU A 118 2.79 -14.60 -3.87
N GLU A 119 2.18 -15.59 -4.52
CA GLU A 119 2.61 -16.98 -4.44
C GLU A 119 3.86 -17.22 -5.30
N LYS A 120 3.85 -16.76 -6.55
CA LYS A 120 4.93 -16.95 -7.51
C LYS A 120 6.27 -16.39 -7.03
N TYR A 121 6.25 -15.24 -6.35
CA TYR A 121 7.46 -14.53 -5.92
C TYR A 121 7.69 -14.58 -4.41
N LYS A 122 7.04 -15.49 -3.68
CA LYS A 122 7.18 -15.58 -2.22
C LYS A 122 8.64 -15.73 -1.75
N ASP A 123 9.44 -16.50 -2.47
CA ASP A 123 10.84 -16.80 -2.14
C ASP A 123 11.85 -15.86 -2.84
N ASN A 124 11.39 -14.94 -3.69
CA ASN A 124 12.26 -13.98 -4.36
C ASN A 124 12.32 -12.67 -3.59
N GLU A 125 13.33 -12.52 -2.74
CA GLU A 125 13.50 -11.36 -1.87
C GLU A 125 13.63 -10.03 -2.62
N ARG A 126 14.12 -10.06 -3.88
CA ARG A 126 14.20 -8.85 -4.70
C ARG A 126 12.83 -8.32 -5.11
N VAL A 127 11.80 -9.16 -5.17
CA VAL A 127 10.44 -8.69 -5.43
C VAL A 127 9.81 -8.29 -4.10
N MET A 128 9.53 -7.00 -3.97
CA MET A 128 9.06 -6.40 -2.72
C MET A 128 7.64 -5.86 -2.84
N HIS A 129 7.15 -5.60 -4.05
CA HIS A 129 5.88 -4.91 -4.24
C HIS A 129 5.18 -5.42 -5.49
N ILE A 130 3.85 -5.51 -5.43
CA ILE A 130 2.99 -5.77 -6.57
C ILE A 130 2.02 -4.60 -6.65
N SER A 131 2.09 -3.85 -7.74
CA SER A 131 1.22 -2.70 -7.95
C SER A 131 -0.02 -3.08 -8.75
N GLY A 132 -1.17 -2.56 -8.31
CA GLY A 132 -2.42 -2.55 -9.06
C GLY A 132 -2.59 -1.34 -9.96
N THR A 133 -1.63 -0.42 -9.99
CA THR A 133 -1.68 0.80 -10.81
C THR A 133 -0.50 0.83 -11.78
N ASN A 134 -0.80 1.15 -13.05
CA ASN A 134 0.20 1.42 -14.07
C ASN A 134 0.12 2.89 -14.52
N THR A 135 1.05 3.72 -14.06
CA THR A 135 1.11 5.15 -14.45
C THR A 135 1.73 5.36 -15.84
N GLN A 136 2.20 4.30 -16.49
CA GLN A 136 2.61 4.33 -17.88
C GLN A 136 1.45 4.08 -18.83
N GLU A 137 0.24 3.75 -18.36
CA GLU A 137 -0.91 3.51 -19.22
C GLU A 137 -1.15 4.67 -20.21
N GLY A 138 -1.28 4.36 -21.50
CA GLY A 138 -1.38 5.36 -22.57
C GLY A 138 -0.08 6.08 -22.97
N ASN A 139 1.08 5.75 -22.36
CA ASN A 139 2.37 6.31 -22.75
C ASN A 139 2.82 5.76 -24.11
N LYS A 140 2.83 6.61 -25.15
CA LYS A 140 3.24 6.21 -26.52
C LYS A 140 4.72 5.83 -26.63
N ASN A 141 5.56 6.25 -25.68
CA ASN A 141 7.01 6.03 -25.71
C ASN A 141 7.45 4.78 -24.93
N PHE A 142 6.52 4.12 -24.23
CA PHE A 142 6.80 2.89 -23.49
C PHE A 142 5.62 1.95 -23.69
N GLN A 143 5.86 0.81 -24.32
CA GLN A 143 4.87 -0.24 -24.50
C GLN A 143 5.39 -1.56 -23.97
N CYS A 144 4.58 -2.25 -23.17
CA CYS A 144 4.91 -3.54 -22.60
C CYS A 144 3.82 -4.55 -22.96
N ALA A 145 4.11 -5.43 -23.92
CA ALA A 145 3.21 -6.50 -24.37
C ALA A 145 3.16 -7.71 -23.40
N ALA A 146 3.99 -7.73 -22.37
CA ALA A 146 3.93 -8.74 -21.32
C ALA A 146 2.81 -8.41 -20.32
N SER A 147 2.29 -9.41 -19.62
CA SER A 147 1.24 -9.20 -18.61
C SER A 147 1.66 -8.25 -17.48
N TYR A 148 2.96 -8.17 -17.19
CA TYR A 148 3.56 -7.22 -16.26
C TYR A 148 5.05 -7.02 -16.57
N TYR A 149 5.63 -5.96 -16.01
CA TYR A 149 7.06 -5.68 -16.02
C TYR A 149 7.56 -5.35 -14.61
N PHE A 150 8.88 -5.33 -14.43
CA PHE A 150 9.52 -4.90 -13.19
C PHE A 150 9.91 -3.42 -13.26
N SER A 151 9.58 -2.71 -12.21
CA SER A 151 9.88 -1.29 -12.00
C SER A 151 10.62 -1.12 -10.68
N GLN A 152 11.38 -0.03 -10.56
CA GLN A 152 11.92 0.40 -9.27
C GLN A 152 10.93 1.29 -8.50
N ILE A 153 9.80 1.64 -9.12
CA ILE A 153 8.77 2.51 -8.55
C ILE A 153 7.62 1.67 -7.99
N ALA A 154 7.47 1.68 -6.66
CA ALA A 154 6.38 1.04 -5.94
C ALA A 154 5.15 1.96 -5.91
N GLN A 155 4.24 1.79 -6.87
CA GLN A 155 2.98 2.56 -6.96
C GLN A 155 1.92 1.96 -6.01
N ILE A 156 1.50 2.74 -5.01
CA ILE A 156 0.73 2.27 -3.85
C ILE A 156 -0.80 2.34 -3.99
N TRP A 157 -1.34 2.82 -5.12
CA TRP A 157 -2.79 2.88 -5.32
C TRP A 157 -3.34 1.48 -5.64
N GLY A 158 -3.70 0.76 -4.57
CA GLY A 158 -4.02 -0.67 -4.62
C GLY A 158 -2.77 -1.50 -4.89
N TRP A 159 -2.31 -2.26 -3.91
CA TRP A 159 -1.07 -3.00 -4.01
C TRP A 159 -1.06 -4.26 -3.15
N ALA A 160 -0.01 -5.06 -3.26
CA ALA A 160 0.23 -6.20 -2.39
C ALA A 160 1.72 -6.34 -2.07
N THR A 161 2.00 -6.93 -0.91
CA THR A 161 3.38 -7.19 -0.47
C THR A 161 3.44 -8.33 0.55
N TRP A 162 4.65 -8.65 0.97
CA TRP A 162 4.98 -9.62 2.00
C TRP A 162 5.48 -8.90 3.24
N LYS A 163 5.25 -9.50 4.40
CA LYS A 163 5.85 -9.09 5.68
C LYS A 163 7.36 -8.96 5.57
N ARG A 164 8.04 -9.93 4.92
CA ARG A 164 9.50 -9.89 4.70
C ARG A 164 9.98 -8.62 3.99
N ALA A 165 9.17 -8.06 3.09
CA ALA A 165 9.53 -6.83 2.38
C ALA A 165 9.16 -5.60 3.22
N TRP A 166 8.01 -5.64 3.89
CA TRP A 166 7.56 -4.56 4.78
C TRP A 166 8.49 -4.35 5.98
N GLN A 167 9.19 -5.37 6.46
CA GLN A 167 10.19 -5.24 7.54
C GLN A 167 11.32 -4.24 7.23
N SER A 168 11.56 -3.91 5.95
CA SER A 168 12.51 -2.88 5.54
C SER A 168 11.97 -1.45 5.69
N TYR A 169 10.67 -1.27 5.99
CA TYR A 169 10.03 0.02 6.12
C TYR A 169 10.43 0.71 7.42
N ASP A 170 10.95 1.94 7.31
CA ASP A 170 11.16 2.85 8.45
C ASP A 170 10.47 4.18 8.15
N VAL A 171 9.40 4.47 8.91
CA VAL A 171 8.62 5.72 8.78
C VAL A 171 9.45 6.99 8.98
N ASN A 172 10.60 6.88 9.66
CA ASN A 172 11.51 7.98 9.95
C ASN A 172 12.74 8.01 9.05
N ILE A 173 12.91 7.00 8.17
CA ILE A 173 14.05 6.87 7.23
C ILE A 173 15.39 7.22 7.90
N LYS A 174 15.65 6.64 9.08
CA LYS A 174 16.75 7.06 9.98
C LYS A 174 18.13 6.94 9.34
N ASN A 175 18.27 6.07 8.34
CA ASN A 175 19.51 5.85 7.59
C ASN A 175 19.69 6.84 6.41
N TRP A 176 18.78 7.80 6.22
CA TRP A 176 18.85 8.76 5.12
C TRP A 176 20.19 9.54 5.03
N PRO A 177 20.77 10.05 6.15
CA PRO A 177 22.04 10.76 6.10
C PRO A 177 23.19 9.94 5.49
N GLN A 178 23.16 8.62 5.68
CA GLN A 178 24.16 7.68 5.15
C GLN A 178 23.87 7.33 3.68
N ILE A 179 22.59 7.13 3.35
CA ILE A 179 22.18 6.71 2.00
C ILE A 179 22.33 7.83 0.97
N LYS A 180 22.04 9.09 1.33
CA LYS A 180 21.96 10.18 0.35
C LYS A 180 23.23 10.45 -0.46
N GLU A 181 24.39 10.18 0.13
CA GLU A 181 25.71 10.33 -0.51
C GLU A 181 26.26 9.00 -1.08
N SER A 182 25.55 7.89 -0.89
CA SER A 182 26.03 6.56 -1.27
C SER A 182 26.00 6.32 -2.78
N GLU A 183 26.92 5.47 -3.27
CA GLU A 183 26.87 4.96 -4.64
C GLU A 183 25.61 4.14 -4.90
N GLN A 184 25.04 3.53 -3.87
CA GLN A 184 23.78 2.81 -3.95
C GLN A 184 22.63 3.74 -4.38
N TRP A 185 22.51 4.93 -3.77
CA TRP A 185 21.47 5.91 -4.12
C TRP A 185 21.65 6.42 -5.55
N LYS A 186 22.90 6.70 -5.96
CA LYS A 186 23.23 7.11 -7.33
C LYS A 186 22.89 6.03 -8.36
N ARG A 187 23.18 4.76 -8.05
CA ARG A 187 22.88 3.62 -8.92
C ARG A 187 21.38 3.34 -9.02
N ALA A 188 20.66 3.48 -7.92
CA ALA A 188 19.22 3.27 -7.89
C ALA A 188 18.48 4.37 -8.67
N LEU A 189 18.95 5.61 -8.62
CA LEU A 189 18.39 6.72 -9.40
C LEU A 189 19.46 7.31 -10.33
N PRO A 190 19.73 6.70 -11.50
CA PRO A 190 20.83 7.13 -12.37
C PRO A 190 20.58 8.50 -13.02
N ASN A 191 19.30 8.81 -13.33
CA ASN A 191 18.93 10.11 -13.88
C ASN A 191 19.09 11.21 -12.82
N TYR A 192 19.92 12.20 -13.10
CA TYR A 192 20.26 13.28 -12.17
C TYR A 192 19.04 14.05 -11.68
N ALA A 193 18.16 14.49 -12.58
CA ALA A 193 16.99 15.30 -12.21
C ALA A 193 15.99 14.50 -11.35
N VAL A 194 15.76 13.23 -11.68
CA VAL A 194 14.93 12.33 -10.86
C VAL A 194 15.57 12.13 -9.48
N ARG A 195 16.88 11.89 -9.42
CA ARG A 195 17.60 11.72 -8.16
C ARG A 195 17.54 12.97 -7.29
N GLU A 196 17.76 14.15 -7.87
CA GLU A 196 17.68 15.43 -7.15
C GLU A 196 16.30 15.65 -6.52
N TYR A 197 15.23 15.39 -7.30
CA TYR A 197 13.85 15.46 -6.80
C TYR A 197 13.64 14.55 -5.58
N TRP A 198 14.01 13.28 -5.70
CA TRP A 198 13.82 12.31 -4.61
C TRP A 198 14.73 12.60 -3.42
N THR A 199 15.97 13.05 -3.64
CA THR A 199 16.89 13.48 -2.57
C THR A 199 16.27 14.62 -1.77
N LYS A 200 15.71 15.63 -2.44
CA LYS A 200 15.03 16.75 -1.76
C LYS A 200 13.81 16.27 -0.97
N LEU A 201 13.01 15.39 -1.54
CA LEU A 201 11.83 14.83 -0.86
C LEU A 201 12.23 14.04 0.40
N MET A 202 13.24 13.17 0.31
CA MET A 202 13.74 12.40 1.46
C MET A 202 14.35 13.30 2.54
N GLU A 203 15.09 14.34 2.15
CA GLU A 203 15.64 15.31 3.10
C GLU A 203 14.52 16.08 3.84
N GLU A 204 13.47 16.53 3.14
CA GLU A 204 12.31 17.17 3.75
C GLU A 204 11.61 16.26 4.77
N MET A 205 11.47 14.97 4.44
CA MET A 205 10.84 13.97 5.28
C MET A 205 11.68 13.61 6.50
N TYR A 206 12.97 13.38 6.32
CA TYR A 206 13.93 13.07 7.39
C TYR A 206 14.02 14.21 8.40
N GLN A 207 14.10 15.45 7.93
CA GLN A 207 14.18 16.62 8.81
C GLN A 207 12.83 17.01 9.41
N ASN A 208 11.74 16.30 9.07
CA ASN A 208 10.37 16.61 9.46
C ASN A 208 9.98 18.08 9.17
N LYS A 209 10.56 18.67 8.13
CA LYS A 209 10.41 20.11 7.82
C LYS A 209 9.05 20.46 7.22
N ASN A 210 8.24 19.46 6.87
CA ASN A 210 6.93 19.67 6.30
C ASN A 210 5.85 18.84 7.01
N PRO A 211 5.33 19.31 8.17
CA PRO A 211 4.25 18.63 8.87
C PRO A 211 2.95 18.54 8.05
N ARG A 212 2.83 19.27 6.93
CA ARG A 212 1.69 19.14 5.99
C ARG A 212 1.84 17.93 5.06
N LYS A 213 3.07 17.44 4.82
CA LYS A 213 3.35 16.18 4.11
C LYS A 213 3.41 15.02 5.11
N ASN A 214 2.29 14.78 5.77
CA ASN A 214 2.15 13.68 6.74
C ASN A 214 1.71 12.39 6.02
N THR A 215 2.60 11.87 5.15
CA THR A 215 2.39 10.65 4.35
C THR A 215 3.34 9.51 4.73
N TRP A 216 3.04 8.30 4.25
CA TRP A 216 3.77 7.04 4.50
C TRP A 216 4.39 6.43 3.22
N ASP A 217 3.83 6.75 2.06
CA ASP A 217 4.13 6.11 0.78
C ASP A 217 5.55 6.39 0.26
N ALA A 218 6.04 7.62 0.42
CA ALA A 218 7.38 7.98 0.01
C ALA A 218 8.47 7.22 0.79
N GLN A 219 8.22 6.90 2.07
CA GLN A 219 9.11 6.05 2.87
C GLN A 219 9.09 4.59 2.38
N TRP A 220 7.95 4.11 1.92
CA TRP A 220 7.85 2.77 1.32
C TRP A 220 8.61 2.70 -0.01
N PHE A 221 8.46 3.72 -0.87
CA PHE A 221 9.27 3.85 -2.08
C PHE A 221 10.77 3.83 -1.75
N TYR A 222 11.18 4.60 -0.75
CA TYR A 222 12.56 4.61 -0.26
C TYR A 222 13.04 3.24 0.21
N ALA A 223 12.21 2.52 0.99
CA ALA A 223 12.54 1.17 1.44
C ALA A 223 12.75 0.21 0.27
N VAL A 224 11.85 0.19 -0.71
CA VAL A 224 11.99 -0.66 -1.91
C VAL A 224 13.26 -0.30 -2.69
N LEU A 225 13.49 0.99 -2.93
CA LEU A 225 14.62 1.47 -3.72
C LEU A 225 15.97 1.17 -3.06
N THR A 226 16.08 1.41 -1.75
CA THR A 226 17.32 1.18 -0.97
C THR A 226 17.58 -0.28 -0.62
N ASN A 227 16.65 -1.19 -0.92
CA ASN A 227 16.89 -2.63 -0.85
C ASN A 227 17.13 -3.25 -2.24
N ASN A 228 17.35 -2.41 -3.28
CA ASN A 228 17.47 -2.87 -4.68
C ASN A 228 16.26 -3.75 -5.09
N GLY A 229 15.10 -3.41 -4.51
CA GLY A 229 13.84 -4.08 -4.68
C GLY A 229 13.18 -3.75 -6.01
N LEU A 230 12.31 -4.66 -6.44
CA LEU A 230 11.53 -4.57 -7.65
C LEU A 230 10.05 -4.56 -7.28
N ALA A 231 9.34 -3.67 -7.95
CA ALA A 231 7.89 -3.60 -8.00
C ALA A 231 7.40 -4.27 -9.29
N ILE A 232 6.44 -5.17 -9.20
CA ILE A 232 5.71 -5.66 -10.37
C ILE A 232 4.65 -4.64 -10.73
N THR A 233 4.62 -4.21 -11.98
CA THR A 233 3.60 -3.29 -12.53
C THR A 233 2.92 -3.96 -13.71
N GLY A 234 1.58 -3.90 -13.77
CA GLY A 234 0.81 -4.46 -14.88
C GLY A 234 1.27 -3.89 -16.22
N GLY A 235 1.26 -4.72 -17.26
CA GLY A 235 1.56 -4.28 -18.63
C GLY A 235 0.50 -3.32 -19.17
N GLN A 236 0.75 -2.81 -20.37
CA GLN A 236 -0.27 -2.08 -21.14
C GLN A 236 -0.91 -3.08 -22.09
N LEU A 237 -2.21 -3.29 -22.01
CA LEU A 237 -2.96 -4.14 -22.94
C LEU A 237 -3.59 -3.30 -24.04
#